data_AF-A0A372RAH7-F1
#
_entry.id   AF-A0A372RAH7-F1
#
_cell.length_a   1.000
_cell.length_b   1.000
_cell.length_c   1.000
_cell.angle_alpha   90.00
_cell.angle_beta   90.00
_cell.angle_gamma   90.00
#
_symmetry.space_group_name_H-M   'P 1'
#
loop_
_entity.id
_entity.type
_entity.pdbx_description
1 polymer ?
#
loop_
_entity_poly.entity_id
_entity_poly.type
_entity_poly.pdbx_seq_one_letter_code
_entity_poly.pdbx_strand_id
1 'polypeptide(L)' 'INCFLIFILLGYLAHDLKWNDTWVFILNFSAMIPFAKLFEFTIEDISSQVDKKLGSLLRVIFGNAVELI' A
#
# COMPACT_ATOMS: atom_id res chain seq x y z
N ILE A 1 12.31 -3.54 -4.50
CA ILE A 1 11.35 -2.63 -3.83
C ILE A 1 11.10 -1.34 -4.62
N ASN A 2 12.12 -0.70 -5.23
CA ASN A 2 11.94 0.59 -5.94
C ASN A 2 11.07 0.55 -7.23
N CYS A 3 10.90 -0.62 -7.88
CA CYS A 3 10.15 -0.70 -9.14
C CYS A 3 8.64 -0.49 -8.99
N PHE A 4 8.03 -0.66 -7.81
CA PHE A 4 6.57 -0.60 -7.72
C PHE A 4 6.00 0.82 -7.50
N LEU A 5 6.84 1.78 -7.08
CA LEU A 5 6.44 3.20 -7.00
C LEU A 5 6.09 3.77 -8.37
N ILE A 6 6.61 3.18 -9.46
CA ILE A 6 6.29 3.63 -10.82
C ILE A 6 4.82 3.43 -11.17
N PHE A 7 4.12 2.48 -10.55
CA PHE A 7 2.68 2.27 -10.79
C PHE A 7 1.82 3.42 -10.24
N ILE A 8 2.29 4.11 -9.20
CA ILE A 8 1.63 5.32 -8.69
C ILE A 8 1.81 6.46 -9.69
N LEU A 9 3.03 6.64 -10.22
CA LEU A 9 3.27 7.62 -11.29
C LEU A 9 2.49 7.26 -12.57
N LEU A 10 2.43 5.99 -12.95
CA LEU A 10 1.70 5.53 -14.13
C LEU A 10 0.19 5.74 -13.97
N GLY A 11 -0.36 5.48 -12.79
CA GLY A 11 -1.77 5.75 -12.48
C GLY A 11 -2.10 7.23 -12.53
N TYR A 12 -1.23 8.08 -11.98
CA TYR A 12 -1.36 9.54 -12.06
C TYR A 12 -1.27 10.05 -13.51
N LEU A 13 -0.28 9.57 -14.28
CA LEU A 13 -0.11 9.93 -15.68
C LEU A 13 -1.29 9.44 -16.53
N ALA A 14 -1.81 8.24 -16.30
CA ALA A 14 -2.99 7.74 -17.01
C ALA A 14 -4.24 8.59 -16.75
N HIS A 15 -4.38 9.14 -15.53
CA HIS A 15 -5.43 10.10 -15.20
C HIS A 15 -5.24 11.43 -15.92
N ASP A 16 -4.02 11.99 -15.89
CA ASP A 16 -3.68 13.26 -16.55
C ASP A 16 -3.83 13.19 -18.09
N LEU A 17 -3.41 12.06 -18.67
CA LEU A 17 -3.56 11.74 -20.10
C LEU A 17 -5.00 11.36 -20.51
N LYS A 18 -5.96 11.38 -19.57
CA LYS A 18 -7.38 11.01 -19.79
C LYS A 18 -7.56 9.66 -20.47
N TRP A 19 -6.81 8.65 -20.04
CA TRP A 19 -7.06 7.28 -20.47
C TRP A 19 -8.42 6.80 -19.96
N ASN A 20 -8.98 5.80 -20.64
CA ASN A 20 -10.29 5.24 -20.28
C ASN A 20 -10.31 4.84 -18.79
N ASP A 21 -11.40 5.13 -18.08
CA ASP A 21 -11.51 4.93 -16.63
C ASP A 21 -11.16 3.49 -16.20
N THR A 22 -11.43 2.50 -17.05
CA THR A 22 -11.04 1.10 -16.82
C THR A 22 -9.53 0.93 -16.66
N TRP A 23 -8.72 1.61 -17.48
CA TRP A 23 -7.25 1.51 -17.41
C TRP A 23 -6.70 2.23 -16.18
N VAL A 24 -7.24 3.41 -15.86
CA VAL A 24 -6.88 4.15 -14.65
C VAL A 24 -7.20 3.31 -13.40
N PHE A 25 -8.35 2.64 -13.38
CA PHE A 25 -8.74 1.73 -12.29
C PHE A 25 -7.78 0.55 -12.15
N ILE A 26 -7.46 -0.15 -13.24
CA ILE A 26 -6.55 -1.31 -13.22
C ILE A 26 -5.15 -0.90 -12.75
N LEU A 27 -4.63 0.25 -13.22
CA LEU A 27 -3.31 0.74 -12.82
C LEU A 27 -3.26 1.12 -11.34
N ASN A 28 -4.28 1.82 -10.83
CA ASN A 28 -4.36 2.15 -9.40
C ASN A 28 -4.55 0.90 -8.53
N PHE A 29 -5.38 -0.05 -8.95
CA PHE A 29 -5.56 -1.30 -8.23
C PHE A 29 -4.27 -2.12 -8.17
N SER A 30 -3.54 -2.19 -9.30
CA SER A 30 -2.25 -2.86 -9.35
C SER A 30 -1.18 -2.15 -8.50
N ALA A 31 -1.27 -0.83 -8.32
CA ALA A 31 -0.44 -0.05 -7.40
C ALA A 31 -0.77 -0.30 -5.92
N MET A 32 -1.99 -0.75 -5.59
CA MET A 32 -2.41 -1.06 -4.22
C MET A 32 -1.78 -2.36 -3.69
N ILE A 33 -1.62 -3.37 -4.54
CA ILE A 33 -0.99 -4.67 -4.22
C ILE A 33 0.42 -4.53 -3.60
N PRO A 34 1.39 -3.81 -4.22
CA PRO A 34 2.70 -3.61 -3.61
C PRO A 34 2.65 -2.67 -2.40
N PHE A 35 1.71 -1.73 -2.37
CA PHE A 35 1.55 -0.79 -1.28
C PHE A 35 1.14 -1.52 0.00
N ALA A 36 0.25 -2.50 -0.12
CA ALA A 36 -0.11 -3.43 0.95
C ALA A 36 1.12 -4.08 1.60
N LYS A 37 2.01 -4.67 0.79
CA LYS A 37 3.22 -5.33 1.28
C LYS A 37 4.20 -4.35 1.92
N LEU A 38 4.34 -3.15 1.35
CA LEU A 38 5.22 -2.12 1.91
C LEU A 38 4.67 -1.62 3.25
N PHE A 39 3.35 -1.49 3.36
CA PHE A 39 2.66 -1.11 4.57
C PHE A 39 2.83 -2.17 5.67
N GLU A 40 2.58 -3.45 5.37
CA GLU A 40 2.82 -4.56 6.31
C GLU A 40 4.25 -4.57 6.85
N PHE A 41 5.25 -4.42 5.97
CA PHE A 41 6.66 -4.32 6.37
C PHE A 41 6.92 -3.11 7.28
N THR A 42 6.35 -1.96 6.95
CA THR A 42 6.49 -0.75 7.76
C THR A 42 5.86 -0.91 9.15
N ILE A 43 4.70 -1.58 9.24
CA ILE A 43 4.04 -1.88 10.52
C ILE A 43 4.86 -2.86 11.35
N GLU A 44 5.48 -3.87 10.74
CA GLU A 44 6.39 -4.78 11.44
C GLU A 44 7.60 -4.04 12.00
N ASP A 45 8.21 -3.16 11.21
CA ASP A 45 9.35 -2.34 11.65
C ASP A 45 8.97 -1.41 12.80
N ILE A 46 7.86 -0.68 12.68
CA ILE A 46 7.33 0.19 13.75
C ILE A 46 6.98 -0.63 15.00
N SER A 47 6.35 -1.81 14.83
CA SER A 47 6.00 -2.71 15.92
C SER A 47 7.23 -3.22 16.67
N SER A 48 8.39 -3.30 16.00
CA SER A 48 9.65 -3.74 16.62
C SER A 48 10.31 -2.65 17.46
N GLN A 49 10.00 -1.37 17.18
CA GLN A 49 10.54 -0.22 17.88
C GLN A 49 9.72 0.19 19.12
N VAL A 50 8.49 -0.32 19.26
CA VAL A 50 7.60 -0.04 20.39
C VAL A 50 7.63 -1.17 21.43
N ASP A 51 7.11 -0.87 22.63
CA ASP A 51 6.97 -1.87 23.68
C ASP A 51 6.09 -3.05 23.22
N LYS A 52 6.41 -4.26 23.69
CA LYS A 52 5.85 -5.53 23.20
C LYS A 52 4.32 -5.58 23.22
N LYS A 53 3.68 -4.91 24.20
CA LYS A 53 2.21 -4.79 24.27
C LYS A 53 1.64 -3.88 23.17
N LEU A 54 2.29 -2.75 22.90
CA LEU A 54 1.85 -1.80 21.88
C LEU A 54 2.10 -2.36 20.47
N GLY A 55 3.23 -3.02 20.25
CA GLY A 55 3.54 -3.66 18.97
C GLY A 55 2.53 -4.75 18.61
N SER A 56 2.15 -5.60 19.58
CA SER A 56 1.12 -6.62 19.38
C SER A 56 -0.24 -6.04 19.01
N LEU A 57 -0.65 -4.91 19.61
CA LEU A 57 -1.89 -4.21 19.26
C LEU A 57 -1.80 -3.61 17.86
N LEU A 58 -0.69 -2.94 17.53
CA LEU A 58 -0.45 -2.36 16.21
C LEU A 58 -0.56 -3.42 15.11
N ARG A 59 0.02 -4.61 15.32
CA ARG A 59 -0.02 -5.68 14.32
C ARG A 59 -1.42 -6.24 14.11
N VAL A 60 -2.26 -6.28 15.14
CA VAL A 60 -3.66 -6.72 15.02
C VAL A 60 -4.51 -5.65 14.30
N ILE A 61 -4.34 -4.37 14.64
CA ILE A 61 -5.13 -3.28 14.05
C ILE A 61 -4.72 -3.03 12.60
N PHE A 62 -3.42 -3.02 12.32
CA PHE A 62 -2.88 -2.63 11.01
C PHE A 62 -2.49 -3.80 10.11
N GLY A 63 -2.22 -4.99 10.66
CA GLY A 63 -1.92 -6.18 9.85
C GLY A 63 -3.11 -6.60 8.98
N ASN A 64 -4.33 -6.33 9.44
CA ASN A 64 -5.56 -6.56 8.67
C ASN A 64 -6.09 -5.29 7.98
N ALA A 65 -5.38 -4.15 8.07
CA ALA A 65 -5.87 -2.89 7.50
C ALA A 65 -5.93 -2.92 5.98
N VAL A 66 -5.08 -3.72 5.33
CA VAL A 66 -5.14 -3.92 3.86
C VAL A 66 -6.37 -4.71 3.41
N GLU A 67 -6.91 -5.58 4.27
CA GLU A 67 -8.15 -6.32 3.98
C GLU A 67 -9.41 -5.49 4.27
N LEU A 68 -9.26 -4.36 4.97
CA LEU A 68 -10.39 -3.51 5.40
C LEU A 68 -10.62 -2.27 4.51
N ILE A 69 -9.64 -1.92 3.66
CA ILE A 69 -9.69 -0.82 2.68
C ILE A 69 -10.34 -1.24 1.36
#